data_AF-A0A957D098-F1
#
_entry.id   AF-A0A957D098-F1
#
_cell.length_a   1.000
_cell.length_b   1.000
_cell.length_c   1.000
_cell.angle_alpha   90.00
_cell.angle_beta   90.00
_cell.angle_gamma   90.00
#
_symmetry.space_group_name_H-M   'P 1'
#
loop_
_entity.id
_entity.type
_entity.pdbx_description
1 polymer ?
#
loop_
_entity_poly.entity_id
_entity_poly.type
_entity_poly.pdbx_seq_one_letter_code
_entity_poly.pdbx_strand_id
1 'polypeptide(L)'
;MTQSQKYQIRRRLFFVALLFLLGCRQPTTSDSLYPTTTPVPPARISGITTNIDDYPGQAVPQFEKFELTFQVETAVSNPQFPYDPSPPPGIEPEIGISVDAHFTPDNWKTVYYQPAFYYQDYQTDVRSDAEWVYPTDRYAWKVRFAPDTPGDWQVKLTMVDKDGRFETDPITFAVAPSANHGNIQVSAADPRYFEFTDGTFFLGQGINMELPGNLDQFPIMAANGINVVRTYLPSQYAIWGAAWSPWRSVGAAQQGQETNARLRHALRATATDAPDNKALAVPDSELFLWLSHDETVFGDGQQWRHVPCAVIGWNTPQISVERDTNYRLRVRYRLQDLTGSQVAERPFGLTVKTAHWLWDQHDETQRCTYPGTGDLLAASYAGENGRWQNNPDPDNPDWFIMESTFNSGAADFLPRLWLAIENATAGNALIDTVWIEAAQPDGTFGPNIVYKASMANHLYFDQRSSFAFDQALSAAEANDITFKLVVMEKGDYALNIFNDDGTLTQTQPIQGEARLFYGNGRSLTKIRWLQQAWWRYLQARWGYSTAIHSWELVNEGSPSSEAHFILADEFGKYMHTAFIPEGQTVPHPDTHPVTTSFWNGFPRQFWNDPETYPYIDYADIHHYARSG
;
A
#
# COMPACT_ATOMS: atom_id res chain seq x y z
N MET A 1 -7.55 -38.49 -61.53
CA MET A 1 -6.92 -37.56 -62.50
C MET A 1 -5.84 -36.82 -61.73
N THR A 2 -4.62 -37.39 -61.67
CA THR A 2 -3.41 -37.11 -62.50
C THR A 2 -2.70 -35.84 -62.02
N GLN A 3 -1.39 -35.73 -61.86
CA GLN A 3 -0.19 -36.59 -61.97
C GLN A 3 0.94 -35.68 -61.41
N SER A 4 1.71 -36.09 -60.40
CA SER A 4 3.06 -36.69 -60.53
C SER A 4 4.21 -35.70 -60.83
N GLN A 5 5.20 -35.60 -59.93
CA GLN A 5 6.59 -36.08 -60.12
C GLN A 5 7.56 -34.97 -60.60
N LYS A 6 8.87 -34.88 -60.31
CA LYS A 6 9.96 -35.69 -59.71
C LYS A 6 11.15 -34.69 -59.54
N TYR A 7 12.12 -34.83 -58.64
CA TYR A 7 13.24 -35.75 -58.80
C TYR A 7 14.05 -35.93 -57.50
N GLN A 8 14.28 -37.20 -57.16
CA GLN A 8 15.33 -37.73 -56.29
C GLN A 8 16.54 -38.15 -57.14
N ILE A 9 17.69 -38.47 -56.50
CA ILE A 9 18.37 -39.81 -56.48
C ILE A 9 19.83 -39.64 -56.02
N ARG A 10 20.27 -40.09 -54.82
CA ARG A 10 20.58 -41.44 -54.26
C ARG A 10 22.10 -41.77 -54.27
N ARG A 11 22.54 -42.39 -53.15
CA ARG A 11 23.26 -43.70 -52.97
C ARG A 11 24.40 -43.55 -51.93
N ARG A 12 24.79 -44.50 -51.07
CA ARG A 12 24.33 -45.84 -50.59
C ARG A 12 25.33 -46.27 -49.48
N LEU A 13 24.84 -47.02 -48.48
CA LEU A 13 25.47 -48.09 -47.65
C LEU A 13 26.91 -47.96 -47.09
N PHE A 14 27.12 -48.28 -45.80
CA PHE A 14 27.54 -49.61 -45.28
C PHE A 14 27.75 -49.63 -43.75
N PHE A 15 27.43 -50.79 -43.13
CA PHE A 15 27.69 -51.24 -41.75
C PHE A 15 29.19 -51.39 -41.43
N VAL A 16 29.62 -51.29 -40.15
CA VAL A 16 30.52 -52.23 -39.42
C VAL A 16 30.58 -51.85 -37.92
N ALA A 17 30.50 -52.86 -37.05
CA ALA A 17 30.77 -52.83 -35.60
C ALA A 17 32.19 -53.34 -35.30
N LEU A 18 32.82 -52.92 -34.18
CA LEU A 18 33.94 -53.65 -33.57
C LEU A 18 34.06 -53.39 -32.05
N LEU A 19 34.40 -54.44 -31.31
CA LEU A 19 34.55 -54.55 -29.85
C LEU A 19 35.86 -55.33 -29.56
N PHE A 20 36.40 -55.20 -28.33
CA PHE A 20 37.58 -55.87 -27.66
C PHE A 20 38.92 -55.09 -27.66
N LEU A 21 39.39 -54.54 -26.50
CA LEU A 21 40.22 -55.09 -25.38
C LEU A 21 41.72 -55.25 -25.75
N LEU A 22 42.73 -54.67 -25.07
CA LEU A 22 43.26 -54.91 -23.71
C LEU A 22 44.48 -53.97 -23.43
N GLY A 23 44.80 -53.65 -22.16
CA GLY A 23 46.14 -53.13 -21.79
C GLY A 23 46.32 -52.47 -20.41
N CYS A 24 46.47 -53.28 -19.35
CA CYS A 24 46.73 -52.97 -17.93
C CYS A 24 47.83 -51.94 -17.57
N ARG A 25 47.61 -51.14 -16.49
CA ARG A 25 48.38 -51.16 -15.20
C ARG A 25 47.78 -50.21 -14.14
N GLN A 26 47.63 -50.72 -12.92
CA GLN A 26 47.26 -50.05 -11.65
C GLN A 26 48.55 -49.87 -10.78
N PRO A 27 48.63 -49.01 -9.72
CA PRO A 27 47.91 -49.25 -8.46
C PRO A 27 47.48 -48.04 -7.58
N THR A 28 46.38 -48.31 -6.87
CA THR A 28 45.86 -47.89 -5.55
C THR A 28 46.66 -46.93 -4.64
N THR A 29 45.96 -45.90 -4.13
CA THR A 29 45.91 -45.54 -2.70
C THR A 29 44.49 -45.11 -2.32
N SER A 30 43.97 -45.72 -1.27
CA SER A 30 42.72 -45.39 -0.58
C SER A 30 42.82 -44.04 0.12
N ASP A 31 41.82 -43.18 -0.05
CA ASP A 31 41.47 -42.24 1.02
C ASP A 31 39.97 -41.99 1.09
N SER A 32 39.53 -41.84 2.33
CA SER A 32 38.16 -41.80 2.81
C SER A 32 37.39 -40.60 2.28
N LEU A 33 36.33 -40.83 1.49
CA LEU A 33 35.31 -39.82 1.21
C LEU A 33 34.33 -39.75 2.38
N TYR A 34 34.66 -38.93 3.38
CA TYR A 34 33.60 -38.31 4.19
C TYR A 34 32.92 -37.27 3.30
N PRO A 35 31.58 -37.22 3.23
CA PRO A 35 30.91 -36.11 2.57
C PRO A 35 31.21 -34.84 3.37
N THR A 36 31.90 -33.90 2.73
CA THR A 36 31.98 -32.51 3.16
C THR A 36 30.54 -32.03 3.31
N THR A 37 30.16 -31.73 4.54
CA THR A 37 28.91 -31.03 4.86
C THR A 37 28.90 -29.73 4.08
N THR A 38 28.06 -29.65 3.05
CA THR A 38 27.61 -28.38 2.49
C THR A 38 27.14 -27.53 3.69
N PRO A 39 27.58 -26.28 3.84
CA PRO A 39 27.03 -25.42 4.88
C PRO A 39 25.51 -25.40 4.67
N VAL A 40 24.75 -25.80 5.69
CA VAL A 40 23.31 -25.53 5.73
C VAL A 40 23.20 -24.02 5.53
N PRO A 41 22.42 -23.53 4.54
CA PRO A 41 22.20 -22.10 4.42
C PRO A 41 21.74 -21.57 5.79
N PRO A 42 22.27 -20.45 6.29
CA PRO A 42 21.80 -19.90 7.56
C PRO A 42 20.26 -19.80 7.53
N ALA A 43 19.61 -20.13 8.64
CA ALA A 43 18.15 -20.07 8.73
C ALA A 43 17.68 -18.64 8.42
N ARG A 44 16.98 -18.46 7.30
CA ARG A 44 16.55 -17.13 6.83
C ARG A 44 15.21 -16.70 7.44
N ILE A 45 14.51 -17.63 8.09
CA ILE A 45 13.30 -17.37 8.86
C ILE A 45 13.55 -17.85 10.29
N SER A 46 13.25 -17.01 11.28
CA SER A 46 13.51 -17.30 12.69
C SER A 46 12.43 -16.72 13.61
N GLY A 47 12.44 -17.10 14.89
CA GLY A 47 11.54 -16.54 15.90
C GLY A 47 10.06 -16.79 15.65
N ILE A 48 9.71 -17.92 15.02
CA ILE A 48 8.32 -18.25 14.69
C ILE A 48 7.51 -18.48 15.97
N THR A 49 6.43 -17.72 16.12
CA THR A 49 5.46 -17.81 17.21
C THR A 49 4.04 -17.86 16.64
N THR A 50 3.08 -18.38 17.41
CA THR A 50 1.66 -18.48 17.02
C THR A 50 0.75 -17.88 18.09
N ASN A 51 -0.51 -17.59 17.74
CA ASN A 51 -1.56 -17.20 18.69
C ASN A 51 -2.39 -18.40 19.22
N ILE A 52 -1.93 -19.65 19.07
CA ILE A 52 -2.69 -20.84 19.48
C ILE A 52 -3.00 -20.82 20.99
N ASP A 53 -2.08 -20.31 21.80
CA ASP A 53 -2.22 -20.24 23.26
C ASP A 53 -3.30 -19.24 23.72
N ASP A 54 -3.78 -18.38 22.82
CA ASP A 54 -4.90 -17.47 23.09
C ASP A 54 -6.25 -18.21 23.11
N TYR A 55 -6.31 -19.44 22.57
CA TYR A 55 -7.54 -20.21 22.43
C TYR A 55 -7.72 -21.28 23.51
N PRO A 56 -8.95 -21.48 24.02
CA PRO A 56 -9.26 -22.58 24.93
C PRO A 56 -8.87 -23.94 24.34
N GLY A 57 -8.11 -24.73 25.10
CA GLY A 57 -7.69 -26.06 24.67
C GLY A 57 -6.58 -26.06 23.61
N GLN A 58 -5.92 -24.92 23.35
CA GLN A 58 -4.81 -24.80 22.40
C GLN A 58 -5.20 -25.28 20.98
N ALA A 59 -6.44 -24.99 20.58
CA ALA A 59 -6.96 -25.29 19.27
C ALA A 59 -7.65 -24.05 18.70
N VAL A 60 -7.30 -23.67 17.48
CA VAL A 60 -7.90 -22.52 16.80
C VAL A 60 -9.35 -22.90 16.45
N PRO A 61 -10.37 -22.15 16.88
CA PRO A 61 -11.72 -22.44 16.42
C PRO A 61 -11.83 -22.21 14.91
N GLN A 62 -12.63 -23.03 14.22
CA GLN A 62 -12.91 -22.89 12.79
C GLN A 62 -13.38 -21.46 12.48
N PHE A 63 -12.88 -20.88 11.40
CA PHE A 63 -13.07 -19.48 10.97
C PHE A 63 -12.46 -18.39 11.87
N GLU A 64 -11.79 -18.75 12.96
CA GLU A 64 -11.03 -17.80 13.77
C GLU A 64 -9.59 -17.65 13.27
N LYS A 65 -8.96 -16.53 13.62
CA LYS A 65 -7.62 -16.19 13.17
C LYS A 65 -6.56 -17.16 13.69
N PHE A 66 -5.87 -17.86 12.81
CA PHE A 66 -4.53 -18.37 13.06
C PHE A 66 -3.50 -17.33 12.59
N GLU A 67 -2.60 -16.91 13.48
CA GLU A 67 -1.55 -15.93 13.18
C GLU A 67 -0.17 -16.49 13.49
N LEU A 68 0.74 -16.42 12.50
CA LEU A 68 2.19 -16.59 12.70
C LEU A 68 2.84 -15.21 12.82
N THR A 69 3.77 -15.07 13.76
CA THR A 69 4.68 -13.91 13.84
C THR A 69 6.14 -14.41 13.82
N PHE A 70 6.98 -13.85 12.96
CA PHE A 70 8.36 -14.31 12.74
C PHE A 70 9.28 -13.21 12.18
N GLN A 71 10.57 -13.50 12.12
CA GLN A 71 11.61 -12.64 11.53
C GLN A 71 12.13 -13.24 10.24
N VAL A 72 12.52 -12.38 9.31
CA VAL A 72 13.10 -12.77 8.01
C VAL A 72 14.42 -12.04 7.81
N GLU A 73 15.47 -12.78 7.47
CA GLU A 73 16.78 -12.26 7.10
C GLU A 73 16.86 -12.06 5.58
N THR A 74 16.82 -10.80 5.16
CA THR A 74 16.88 -10.40 3.75
C THR A 74 17.55 -9.04 3.60
N ALA A 75 18.15 -8.79 2.43
CA ALA A 75 18.82 -7.54 2.08
C ALA A 75 18.07 -6.77 0.97
N VAL A 76 16.78 -7.04 0.79
CA VAL A 76 15.93 -6.35 -0.20
C VAL A 76 15.70 -4.90 0.20
N SER A 77 15.52 -4.02 -0.79
CA SER A 77 15.26 -2.60 -0.57
C SER A 77 13.81 -2.31 -0.20
N ASN A 78 12.86 -3.14 -0.65
CA ASN A 78 11.44 -2.98 -0.33
C ASN A 78 10.82 -4.29 0.21
N PRO A 79 10.72 -4.47 1.54
CA PRO A 79 10.16 -5.68 2.13
C PRO A 79 8.63 -5.81 1.95
N GLN A 80 7.95 -4.79 1.41
CA GLN A 80 6.49 -4.80 1.22
C GLN A 80 6.08 -5.28 -0.17
N PHE A 81 7.01 -5.30 -1.12
CA PHE A 81 6.75 -5.71 -2.50
C PHE A 81 7.09 -7.18 -2.70
N PRO A 82 6.30 -7.91 -3.51
CA PRO A 82 6.62 -9.29 -3.85
C PRO A 82 7.94 -9.35 -4.63
N TYR A 83 8.65 -10.46 -4.50
CA TYR A 83 9.82 -10.71 -5.33
C TYR A 83 9.39 -10.96 -6.78
N ASP A 84 9.96 -10.18 -7.69
CA ASP A 84 9.79 -10.35 -9.13
C ASP A 84 11.14 -10.13 -9.83
N PRO A 85 11.73 -11.17 -10.45
CA PRO A 85 12.99 -11.04 -11.18
C PRO A 85 12.82 -10.44 -12.59
N SER A 86 11.59 -10.32 -13.09
CA SER A 86 11.30 -9.79 -14.42
C SER A 86 9.97 -9.02 -14.44
N PRO A 87 9.82 -7.97 -13.62
CA PRO A 87 8.60 -7.19 -13.58
C PRO A 87 8.41 -6.40 -14.90
N PRO A 88 7.21 -5.86 -15.17
CA PRO A 88 7.00 -5.01 -16.33
C PRO A 88 7.89 -3.74 -16.28
N PRO A 89 8.16 -3.10 -17.43
CA PRO A 89 8.89 -1.84 -17.49
C PRO A 89 8.38 -0.81 -16.46
N GLY A 90 9.31 -0.09 -15.83
CA GLY A 90 9.03 0.91 -14.81
C GLY A 90 9.01 0.37 -13.37
N ILE A 91 9.12 -0.94 -13.15
CA ILE A 91 9.42 -1.52 -11.83
C ILE A 91 10.86 -2.05 -11.87
N GLU A 92 11.64 -1.73 -10.84
CA GLU A 92 13.00 -2.26 -10.71
C GLU A 92 12.93 -3.76 -10.33
N PRO A 93 13.64 -4.66 -11.04
CA PRO A 93 13.65 -6.09 -10.70
C PRO A 93 14.30 -6.36 -9.35
N GLU A 94 13.90 -7.47 -8.71
CA GLU A 94 14.59 -8.04 -7.54
C GLU A 94 14.63 -7.16 -6.27
N ILE A 95 13.85 -6.06 -6.24
CA ILE A 95 13.76 -5.14 -5.07
C ILE A 95 12.91 -5.67 -3.91
N GLY A 96 12.08 -6.68 -4.18
CA GLY A 96 11.09 -7.22 -3.25
C GLY A 96 11.42 -8.62 -2.73
N ILE A 97 10.53 -9.14 -1.89
CA ILE A 97 10.60 -10.47 -1.28
C ILE A 97 9.20 -11.09 -1.27
N SER A 98 9.09 -12.36 -1.65
CA SER A 98 7.85 -13.14 -1.52
C SER A 98 8.00 -14.10 -0.35
N VAL A 99 7.23 -13.87 0.71
CA VAL A 99 7.10 -14.80 1.84
C VAL A 99 5.66 -15.27 1.89
N ASP A 100 5.43 -16.58 1.80
CA ASP A 100 4.11 -17.18 1.75
C ASP A 100 4.03 -18.38 2.71
N ALA A 101 2.89 -18.54 3.37
CA ALA A 101 2.56 -19.72 4.16
C ALA A 101 1.75 -20.71 3.32
N HIS A 102 2.15 -21.97 3.35
CA HIS A 102 1.42 -23.05 2.71
C HIS A 102 0.69 -23.84 3.79
N PHE A 103 -0.64 -23.73 3.82
CA PHE A 103 -1.51 -24.44 4.76
C PHE A 103 -2.09 -25.71 4.14
N THR A 104 -2.29 -26.75 4.94
CA THR A 104 -2.94 -28.00 4.49
C THR A 104 -3.70 -28.69 5.64
N PRO A 105 -4.92 -29.20 5.39
CA PRO A 105 -5.66 -30.04 6.34
C PRO A 105 -5.47 -31.55 6.13
N ASP A 106 -4.77 -31.96 5.07
CA ASP A 106 -4.84 -33.33 4.55
C ASP A 106 -3.48 -33.92 4.14
N ASN A 107 -2.43 -33.49 4.83
CA ASN A 107 -1.04 -33.90 4.62
C ASN A 107 -0.56 -33.59 3.19
N TRP A 108 -0.73 -32.33 2.78
CA TRP A 108 -0.24 -31.73 1.54
C TRP A 108 -0.91 -32.22 0.25
N LYS A 109 -2.11 -32.81 0.33
CA LYS A 109 -2.88 -33.12 -0.89
C LYS A 109 -3.60 -31.87 -1.41
N THR A 110 -4.10 -31.06 -0.49
CA THR A 110 -4.68 -29.74 -0.72
C THR A 110 -3.77 -28.72 -0.05
N VAL A 111 -3.39 -27.67 -0.77
CA VAL A 111 -2.54 -26.60 -0.26
C VAL A 111 -3.19 -25.24 -0.51
N TYR A 112 -3.15 -24.37 0.49
CA TYR A 112 -3.62 -22.99 0.40
C TYR A 112 -2.43 -22.04 0.58
N TYR A 113 -2.26 -21.09 -0.35
CA TYR A 113 -1.18 -20.10 -0.28
C TYR A 113 -1.69 -18.83 0.39
N GLN A 114 -1.26 -18.60 1.63
CA GLN A 114 -1.56 -17.37 2.33
C GLN A 114 -0.32 -16.47 2.37
N PRO A 115 -0.34 -15.29 1.73
CA PRO A 115 0.83 -14.45 1.70
C PRO A 115 1.14 -13.84 3.07
N ALA A 116 2.42 -13.75 3.42
CA ALA A 116 2.86 -12.99 4.57
C ALA A 116 2.98 -11.49 4.23
N PHE A 117 2.97 -10.66 5.27
CA PHE A 117 3.15 -9.21 5.16
C PHE A 117 4.09 -8.68 6.23
N TYR A 118 4.80 -7.60 5.89
CA TYR A 118 5.62 -6.84 6.82
C TYR A 118 4.75 -5.96 7.72
N TYR A 119 5.06 -5.98 9.01
CA TYR A 119 4.26 -5.37 10.06
C TYR A 119 5.14 -4.59 11.05
N GLN A 120 4.64 -3.43 11.48
CA GLN A 120 5.20 -2.64 12.55
C GLN A 120 4.24 -2.62 13.73
N ASP A 121 4.77 -2.85 14.94
CA ASP A 121 4.02 -2.70 16.19
C ASP A 121 3.86 -1.21 16.53
N TYR A 122 2.70 -0.87 17.09
CA TYR A 122 2.39 0.46 17.61
C TYR A 122 1.99 0.39 19.09
N GLN A 123 2.34 1.43 19.84
CA GLN A 123 1.72 1.69 21.13
C GLN A 123 0.46 2.53 20.90
N THR A 124 -0.61 2.19 21.61
CA THR A 124 -1.88 2.91 21.56
C THR A 124 -2.29 3.37 22.95
N ASP A 125 -2.91 4.54 23.00
CA ASP A 125 -3.45 5.15 24.21
C ASP A 125 -4.55 6.16 23.83
N VAL A 126 -5.30 6.66 24.80
CA VAL A 126 -6.19 7.81 24.63
C VAL A 126 -5.62 8.96 25.44
N ARG A 127 -5.16 10.01 24.75
CA ARG A 127 -4.55 11.19 25.38
C ARG A 127 -5.24 12.45 24.90
N SER A 128 -5.55 13.36 25.81
CA SER A 128 -6.26 14.61 25.49
C SER A 128 -7.51 14.40 24.62
N ASP A 129 -8.31 13.38 24.96
CA ASP A 129 -9.53 12.95 24.25
C ASP A 129 -9.32 12.58 22.77
N ALA A 130 -8.09 12.24 22.38
CA ALA A 130 -7.73 11.80 21.04
C ALA A 130 -6.97 10.47 21.09
N GLU A 131 -7.08 9.70 20.01
CA GLU A 131 -6.29 8.49 19.81
C GLU A 131 -4.80 8.85 19.67
N TRP A 132 -3.98 8.28 20.55
CA TRP A 132 -2.53 8.40 20.50
C TRP A 132 -1.97 7.10 19.96
N VAL A 133 -1.29 7.16 18.81
CA VAL A 133 -0.73 5.99 18.12
C VAL A 133 0.73 6.29 17.80
N TYR A 134 1.64 5.57 18.46
CA TYR A 134 3.06 5.83 18.38
C TYR A 134 3.83 4.61 17.85
N PRO A 135 4.67 4.77 16.81
CA PRO A 135 5.40 3.65 16.23
C PRO A 135 6.46 3.11 17.20
N THR A 136 6.60 1.79 17.26
CA THR A 136 7.73 1.14 17.92
C THR A 136 8.79 0.72 16.91
N ASP A 137 9.99 0.41 17.39
CA ASP A 137 11.09 -0.17 16.62
C ASP A 137 10.94 -1.70 16.42
N ARG A 138 9.81 -2.27 16.86
CA ARG A 138 9.50 -3.69 16.70
C ARG A 138 8.80 -3.93 15.38
N TYR A 139 9.53 -4.58 14.48
CA TYR A 139 9.04 -5.05 13.19
C TYR A 139 8.97 -6.57 13.18
N ALA A 140 8.02 -7.11 12.45
CA ALA A 140 7.91 -8.55 12.22
C ALA A 140 7.25 -8.84 10.88
N TRP A 141 7.37 -10.09 10.45
CA TRP A 141 6.51 -10.65 9.42
C TRP A 141 5.34 -11.37 10.08
N LYS A 142 4.16 -11.25 9.47
CA LYS A 142 2.95 -11.92 9.91
C LYS A 142 2.28 -12.68 8.77
N VAL A 143 1.65 -13.79 9.12
CA VAL A 143 0.69 -14.52 8.27
C VAL A 143 -0.58 -14.66 9.08
N ARG A 144 -1.73 -14.31 8.50
CA ARG A 144 -3.05 -14.50 9.10
C ARG A 144 -3.89 -15.39 8.19
N PHE A 145 -4.52 -16.43 8.74
CA PHE A 145 -5.31 -17.43 8.02
C PHE A 145 -6.50 -17.88 8.87
N ALA A 146 -7.67 -18.16 8.28
CA ALA A 146 -8.81 -18.70 9.02
C ALA A 146 -9.18 -20.12 8.51
N PRO A 147 -8.84 -21.20 9.25
CA PRO A 147 -9.12 -22.55 8.82
C PRO A 147 -10.63 -22.83 8.78
N ASP A 148 -11.11 -23.43 7.70
CA ASP A 148 -12.53 -23.67 7.43
C ASP A 148 -13.02 -25.07 7.82
N THR A 149 -12.16 -25.94 8.35
CA THR A 149 -12.52 -27.31 8.70
C THR A 149 -11.83 -27.76 10.00
N PRO A 150 -12.55 -28.37 10.96
CA PRO A 150 -11.95 -28.94 12.16
C PRO A 150 -11.01 -30.12 11.82
N GLY A 151 -9.91 -30.23 12.56
CA GLY A 151 -8.91 -31.28 12.36
C GLY A 151 -7.48 -30.82 12.62
N ASP A 152 -6.52 -31.68 12.29
CA ASP A 152 -5.10 -31.35 12.38
C ASP A 152 -4.65 -30.67 11.09
N TRP A 153 -4.16 -29.44 11.20
CA TRP A 153 -3.62 -28.66 10.10
C TRP A 153 -2.11 -28.58 10.18
N GLN A 154 -1.47 -28.40 9.03
CA GLN A 154 -0.06 -28.12 8.93
C GLN A 154 0.18 -26.81 8.17
N VAL A 155 1.22 -26.09 8.56
CA VAL A 155 1.70 -24.89 7.87
C VAL A 155 3.22 -24.94 7.73
N LYS A 156 3.74 -24.50 6.58
CA LYS A 156 5.16 -24.19 6.41
C LYS A 156 5.33 -22.84 5.73
N LEU A 157 6.40 -22.14 6.05
CA LEU A 157 6.73 -20.86 5.43
C LEU A 157 7.71 -21.09 4.28
N THR A 158 7.47 -20.40 3.17
CA THR A 158 8.40 -20.32 2.05
C THR A 158 8.79 -18.87 1.83
N MET A 159 10.03 -18.66 1.43
CA MET A 159 10.60 -17.34 1.14
C MET A 159 11.35 -17.41 -0.18
N VAL A 160 11.18 -16.40 -1.01
CA VAL A 160 11.95 -16.19 -2.23
C VAL A 160 12.36 -14.72 -2.31
N ASP A 161 13.65 -14.49 -2.50
CA ASP A 161 14.22 -13.21 -2.93
C ASP A 161 15.38 -13.46 -3.90
N LYS A 162 16.15 -12.41 -4.22
CA LYS A 162 17.28 -12.47 -5.15
C LYS A 162 18.37 -13.48 -4.74
N ASP A 163 18.48 -13.77 -3.44
CA ASP A 163 19.50 -14.68 -2.91
C ASP A 163 19.02 -16.15 -2.91
N GLY A 164 17.76 -16.39 -3.27
CA GLY A 164 17.21 -17.72 -3.54
C GLY A 164 15.99 -18.06 -2.70
N ARG A 165 15.66 -19.36 -2.65
CA ARG A 165 14.49 -19.91 -1.95
C ARG A 165 14.87 -20.53 -0.61
N PHE A 166 14.05 -20.30 0.40
CA PHE A 166 14.11 -20.96 1.70
C PHE A 166 12.73 -21.53 2.07
N GLU A 167 12.70 -22.64 2.81
CA GLU A 167 11.48 -23.30 3.28
C GLU A 167 11.71 -23.82 4.70
N THR A 168 10.74 -23.64 5.58
CA THR A 168 10.78 -24.17 6.96
C THR A 168 10.28 -25.61 7.02
N ASP A 169 10.59 -26.31 8.11
CA ASP A 169 9.84 -27.51 8.49
C ASP A 169 8.36 -27.17 8.77
N PRO A 170 7.42 -28.10 8.51
CA PRO A 170 6.03 -27.93 8.88
C PRO A 170 5.78 -27.79 10.38
N ILE A 171 4.89 -26.87 10.75
CA ILE A 171 4.31 -26.71 12.08
C ILE A 171 2.90 -27.30 12.04
N THR A 172 2.53 -28.10 13.04
CA THR A 172 1.17 -28.66 13.17
C THR A 172 0.38 -27.92 14.22
N PHE A 173 -0.91 -27.70 13.96
CA PHE A 173 -1.85 -27.10 14.91
C PHE A 173 -3.24 -27.74 14.77
N ALA A 174 -4.01 -27.71 15.86
CA ALA A 174 -5.35 -28.27 15.88
C ALA A 174 -6.40 -27.19 15.62
N VAL A 175 -7.45 -27.55 14.89
CA VAL A 175 -8.62 -26.73 14.62
C VAL A 175 -9.85 -27.35 15.27
N ALA A 176 -10.53 -26.59 16.11
CA ALA A 176 -11.74 -27.01 16.82
C ALA A 176 -13.00 -26.53 16.09
N PRO A 177 -14.15 -27.23 16.22
CA PRO A 177 -15.44 -26.71 15.76
C PRO A 177 -15.77 -25.37 16.43
N SER A 178 -16.43 -24.47 15.71
CA SER A 178 -16.90 -23.18 16.24
C SER A 178 -18.38 -22.95 15.90
N ALA A 179 -18.96 -21.89 16.47
CA ALA A 179 -20.31 -21.41 16.12
C ALA A 179 -20.28 -20.33 15.03
N ASN A 180 -19.09 -19.99 14.51
CA ASN A 180 -18.94 -19.00 13.46
C ASN A 180 -19.48 -19.57 12.15
N HIS A 181 -20.28 -18.79 11.42
CA HIS A 181 -20.92 -19.22 10.17
C HIS A 181 -19.95 -19.20 8.96
N GLY A 182 -18.77 -18.61 9.14
CA GLY A 182 -17.72 -18.47 8.14
C GLY A 182 -17.92 -17.25 7.24
N ASN A 183 -17.32 -17.28 6.05
CA ASN A 183 -17.33 -16.13 5.13
C ASN A 183 -18.70 -15.95 4.48
N ILE A 184 -18.97 -14.74 4.00
CA ILE A 184 -20.17 -14.41 3.23
C ILE A 184 -19.91 -14.72 1.75
N GLN A 185 -20.86 -15.36 1.09
CA GLN A 185 -20.81 -15.71 -0.33
C GLN A 185 -22.14 -15.41 -1.02
N VAL A 186 -22.12 -15.33 -2.35
CA VAL A 186 -23.36 -15.30 -3.14
C VAL A 186 -24.09 -16.63 -2.95
N SER A 187 -25.39 -16.58 -2.68
CA SER A 187 -26.15 -17.80 -2.37
C SER A 187 -26.23 -18.74 -3.55
N ALA A 188 -25.87 -20.00 -3.31
CA ALA A 188 -25.97 -21.06 -4.33
C ALA A 188 -27.44 -21.42 -4.64
N ALA A 189 -28.36 -21.21 -3.69
CA ALA A 189 -29.77 -21.48 -3.86
C ALA A 189 -30.50 -20.37 -4.64
N ASP A 190 -30.13 -19.11 -4.41
CA ASP A 190 -30.67 -17.95 -5.11
C ASP A 190 -29.62 -16.83 -5.22
N PRO A 191 -28.95 -16.68 -6.38
CA PRO A 191 -27.85 -15.73 -6.58
C PRO A 191 -28.21 -14.24 -6.43
N ARG A 192 -29.46 -13.92 -6.10
CA ARG A 192 -29.91 -12.56 -5.75
C ARG A 192 -29.65 -12.21 -4.28
N TYR A 193 -29.27 -13.19 -3.47
CA TYR A 193 -29.03 -13.04 -2.04
C TYR A 193 -27.63 -13.53 -1.67
N PHE A 194 -27.25 -13.26 -0.42
CA PHE A 194 -26.03 -13.76 0.19
C PHE A 194 -26.34 -14.81 1.25
N GLU A 195 -25.37 -15.66 1.52
CA GLU A 195 -25.38 -16.63 2.60
C GLU A 195 -23.99 -16.75 3.20
N PHE A 196 -23.90 -17.23 4.42
CA PHE A 196 -22.63 -17.66 4.98
C PHE A 196 -22.20 -19.01 4.38
N THR A 197 -20.92 -19.38 4.51
CA THR A 197 -20.40 -20.65 3.97
C THR A 197 -21.11 -21.90 4.50
N ASP A 198 -21.78 -21.83 5.65
CA ASP A 198 -22.61 -22.91 6.19
C ASP A 198 -24.04 -22.99 5.60
N GLY A 199 -24.39 -22.06 4.70
CA GLY A 199 -25.70 -21.92 4.07
C GLY A 199 -26.69 -21.03 4.82
N THR A 200 -26.30 -20.42 5.93
CA THR A 200 -27.15 -19.49 6.69
C THR A 200 -27.41 -18.22 5.89
N PHE A 201 -28.68 -17.82 5.75
CA PHE A 201 -29.06 -16.63 4.99
C PHE A 201 -28.46 -15.33 5.56
N PHE A 202 -27.91 -14.48 4.69
CA PHE A 202 -27.39 -13.16 5.05
C PHE A 202 -28.11 -12.06 4.26
N LEU A 203 -28.87 -11.22 4.96
CA LEU A 203 -29.60 -10.11 4.32
C LEU A 203 -28.71 -8.89 4.01
N GLY A 204 -27.76 -8.59 4.90
CA GLY A 204 -26.84 -7.45 4.80
C GLY A 204 -27.52 -6.07 4.88
N GLN A 205 -27.93 -5.64 6.08
CA GLN A 205 -28.43 -4.28 6.29
C GLN A 205 -27.27 -3.37 6.65
N GLY A 206 -27.01 -2.34 5.83
CA GLY A 206 -25.78 -1.55 5.98
C GLY A 206 -25.88 -0.06 5.72
N ILE A 207 -24.79 0.62 6.05
CA ILE A 207 -24.61 2.07 5.92
C ILE A 207 -23.25 2.37 5.28
N ASN A 208 -23.19 3.39 4.42
CA ASN A 208 -21.92 4.00 4.01
C ASN A 208 -21.38 4.85 5.17
N MET A 209 -20.19 4.53 5.68
CA MET A 209 -19.64 5.17 6.89
C MET A 209 -18.21 5.66 6.68
N GLU A 210 -17.92 6.84 7.25
CA GLU A 210 -16.57 7.38 7.37
C GLU A 210 -15.87 6.78 8.60
N LEU A 211 -14.69 6.20 8.39
CA LEU A 211 -13.84 5.62 9.41
C LEU A 211 -12.44 6.27 9.37
N PRO A 212 -11.68 6.25 10.49
CA PRO A 212 -11.99 5.65 11.79
C PRO A 212 -12.92 6.49 12.70
N GLY A 213 -13.39 7.65 12.25
CA GLY A 213 -14.10 8.62 13.11
C GLY A 213 -15.44 8.18 13.72
N ASN A 214 -16.03 7.06 13.28
CA ASN A 214 -17.34 6.58 13.73
C ASN A 214 -17.31 5.12 14.27
N LEU A 215 -16.15 4.62 14.69
CA LEU A 215 -16.04 3.26 15.26
C LEU A 215 -16.89 3.06 16.53
N ASP A 216 -17.14 4.13 17.29
CA ASP A 216 -17.98 4.13 18.49
C ASP A 216 -19.47 3.85 18.19
N GLN A 217 -19.90 3.93 16.93
CA GLN A 217 -21.26 3.65 16.51
C GLN A 217 -21.56 2.14 16.36
N PHE A 218 -20.54 1.28 16.27
CA PHE A 218 -20.73 -0.16 16.00
C PHE A 218 -21.64 -0.87 17.01
N PRO A 219 -21.52 -0.66 18.34
CA PRO A 219 -22.45 -1.28 19.29
C PRO A 219 -23.91 -0.86 19.08
N ILE A 220 -24.14 0.41 18.71
CA ILE A 220 -25.48 0.93 18.45
C ILE A 220 -26.05 0.32 17.16
N MET A 221 -25.22 0.19 16.13
CA MET A 221 -25.59 -0.45 14.87
C MET A 221 -26.00 -1.91 15.07
N ALA A 222 -25.15 -2.68 15.76
CA ALA A 222 -25.39 -4.08 16.07
C ALA A 222 -26.70 -4.28 16.85
N ALA A 223 -26.93 -3.45 17.88
CA ALA A 223 -28.17 -3.48 18.68
C ALA A 223 -29.45 -3.18 17.86
N ASN A 224 -29.32 -2.55 16.68
CA ASN A 224 -30.42 -2.25 15.77
C ASN A 224 -30.44 -3.15 14.52
N GLY A 225 -29.63 -4.20 14.47
CA GLY A 225 -29.60 -5.17 13.37
C GLY A 225 -28.93 -4.66 12.08
N ILE A 226 -28.13 -3.59 12.17
CA ILE A 226 -27.26 -3.13 11.09
C ILE A 226 -25.93 -3.88 11.21
N ASN A 227 -25.53 -4.59 10.16
CA ASN A 227 -24.40 -5.52 10.19
C ASN A 227 -23.48 -5.42 8.97
N VAL A 228 -23.65 -4.38 8.14
CA VAL A 228 -22.74 -4.07 7.03
C VAL A 228 -22.31 -2.61 7.12
N VAL A 229 -21.00 -2.37 7.09
CA VAL A 229 -20.42 -1.04 6.85
C VAL A 229 -19.75 -1.04 5.49
N ARG A 230 -20.18 -0.12 4.62
CA ARG A 230 -19.45 0.18 3.38
C ARG A 230 -18.53 1.38 3.61
N THR A 231 -17.25 1.24 3.28
CA THR A 231 -16.25 2.30 3.48
C THR A 231 -15.10 2.22 2.48
N TYR A 232 -14.28 3.27 2.40
CA TYR A 232 -13.20 3.39 1.42
C TYR A 232 -11.84 3.21 2.11
N LEU A 233 -11.26 2.03 1.94
CA LEU A 233 -10.11 1.59 2.70
C LEU A 233 -8.83 2.41 2.43
N PRO A 234 -8.27 2.44 1.20
CA PRO A 234 -6.99 3.10 0.98
C PRO A 234 -7.07 4.62 1.13
N SER A 235 -8.23 5.22 0.88
CA SER A 235 -8.42 6.67 0.91
C SER A 235 -8.72 7.20 2.31
N GLN A 236 -9.69 6.66 3.04
CA GLN A 236 -10.03 7.19 4.36
C GLN A 236 -8.92 6.95 5.39
N TYR A 237 -8.20 5.84 5.26
CA TYR A 237 -7.02 5.57 6.08
C TYR A 237 -5.73 6.10 5.45
N ALA A 238 -5.73 6.53 4.19
CA ALA A 238 -4.53 6.95 3.45
C ALA A 238 -3.43 5.87 3.37
N ILE A 239 -3.78 4.59 3.31
CA ILE A 239 -2.83 3.45 3.34
C ILE A 239 -1.94 3.41 2.10
N TRP A 240 -2.51 3.63 0.92
CA TRP A 240 -1.79 3.48 -0.36
C TRP A 240 -2.31 4.46 -1.41
N GLY A 241 -1.44 4.88 -2.33
CA GLY A 241 -1.78 5.84 -3.38
C GLY A 241 -1.79 7.30 -2.91
N ALA A 242 -2.05 8.24 -3.82
CA ALA A 242 -2.07 9.66 -3.54
C ALA A 242 -3.43 10.20 -3.07
N ALA A 243 -4.51 9.46 -3.30
CA ALA A 243 -5.85 9.90 -2.95
C ALA A 243 -5.96 10.13 -1.43
N TRP A 244 -6.65 11.22 -1.06
CA TRP A 244 -6.91 11.58 0.35
C TRP A 244 -5.64 11.66 1.22
N SER A 245 -4.53 12.06 0.61
CA SER A 245 -3.26 12.28 1.30
C SER A 245 -3.42 13.09 2.59
N PRO A 246 -2.71 12.73 3.67
CA PRO A 246 -2.81 13.45 4.94
C PRO A 246 -2.13 14.80 4.94
N TRP A 247 -1.28 15.06 3.94
CA TRP A 247 -0.77 16.38 3.62
C TRP A 247 -1.86 17.20 2.94
N ARG A 248 -2.33 18.25 3.61
CA ARG A 248 -3.36 19.16 3.11
C ARG A 248 -2.75 20.44 2.56
N SER A 249 -3.45 21.04 1.59
CA SER A 249 -3.19 22.41 1.13
C SER A 249 -4.24 23.38 1.67
N VAL A 250 -3.82 24.59 1.99
CA VAL A 250 -4.69 25.71 2.38
C VAL A 250 -5.40 26.38 1.20
N GLY A 251 -5.00 26.08 -0.04
CA GLY A 251 -5.69 26.60 -1.22
C GLY A 251 -7.04 25.92 -1.43
N ALA A 252 -8.12 26.71 -1.49
CA ALA A 252 -9.49 26.21 -1.58
C ALA A 252 -9.72 25.23 -2.76
N ALA A 253 -9.06 25.48 -3.90
CA ALA A 253 -9.14 24.60 -5.07
C ALA A 253 -8.58 23.19 -4.85
N GLN A 254 -7.80 22.97 -3.79
CA GLN A 254 -7.20 21.68 -3.44
C GLN A 254 -7.91 20.96 -2.28
N GLN A 255 -8.94 21.59 -1.70
CA GLN A 255 -9.74 21.07 -0.58
C GLN A 255 -11.01 20.36 -1.06
N GLY A 256 -11.07 19.97 -2.34
CA GLY A 256 -12.17 19.16 -2.88
C GLY A 256 -12.24 17.77 -2.22
N GLN A 257 -13.24 16.97 -2.60
CA GLN A 257 -13.47 15.65 -2.00
C GLN A 257 -12.22 14.76 -2.05
N GLU A 258 -11.61 14.62 -3.22
CA GLU A 258 -10.26 14.05 -3.34
C GLU A 258 -9.23 15.16 -3.11
N THR A 259 -8.77 15.30 -1.87
CA THR A 259 -7.83 16.38 -1.54
C THR A 259 -6.53 16.24 -2.32
N ASN A 260 -6.16 17.31 -3.02
CA ASN A 260 -4.95 17.34 -3.82
C ASN A 260 -3.81 17.93 -2.99
N ALA A 261 -2.98 17.08 -2.41
CA ALA A 261 -1.79 17.50 -1.66
C ALA A 261 -0.80 18.32 -2.51
N ARG A 262 -0.99 18.45 -3.82
CA ARG A 262 -0.02 18.92 -4.82
C ARG A 262 1.16 17.98 -5.01
N LEU A 263 0.90 16.66 -4.91
CA LEU A 263 1.84 15.67 -5.45
C LEU A 263 1.97 15.85 -6.96
N ARG A 264 3.20 15.86 -7.45
CA ARG A 264 3.53 16.01 -8.87
C ARG A 264 4.58 14.99 -9.29
N HIS A 265 4.48 14.56 -10.54
CA HIS A 265 5.59 14.02 -11.32
C HIS A 265 6.06 15.09 -12.32
N ALA A 266 7.21 14.87 -12.97
CA ALA A 266 7.82 15.82 -13.89
C ALA A 266 6.82 16.50 -14.85
N LEU A 267 6.87 17.83 -14.93
CA LEU A 267 5.97 18.67 -15.72
C LEU A 267 6.63 19.05 -17.06
N ARG A 268 6.12 18.57 -18.19
CA ARG A 268 6.26 19.28 -19.48
C ARG A 268 4.93 19.95 -19.80
N ALA A 269 4.48 20.88 -18.96
CA ALA A 269 3.30 21.69 -19.28
C ALA A 269 3.69 23.05 -19.89
N THR A 270 4.79 23.68 -19.47
CA THR A 270 5.36 24.85 -20.16
C THR A 270 6.89 24.88 -20.05
N ALA A 271 7.56 25.49 -21.04
CA ALA A 271 9.03 25.61 -21.10
C ALA A 271 9.66 26.39 -19.93
N THR A 272 8.85 26.95 -19.02
CA THR A 272 9.26 27.70 -17.83
C THR A 272 9.35 26.86 -16.56
N ASP A 273 8.81 25.62 -16.54
CA ASP A 273 8.66 24.83 -15.31
C ASP A 273 9.82 23.84 -15.05
N ALA A 274 10.75 23.68 -16.00
CA ALA A 274 11.96 22.88 -15.85
C ALA A 274 13.10 23.49 -16.70
N PRO A 275 13.61 24.68 -16.32
CA PRO A 275 14.58 25.44 -17.13
C PRO A 275 15.85 24.66 -17.49
N ASP A 276 16.19 23.62 -16.72
CA ASP A 276 17.46 22.89 -16.83
C ASP A 276 17.35 21.46 -17.40
N ASN A 277 16.18 21.04 -17.89
CA ASN A 277 15.99 19.69 -18.46
C ASN A 277 16.31 18.53 -17.48
N LYS A 278 16.36 18.82 -16.17
CA LYS A 278 16.59 17.85 -15.08
C LYS A 278 15.29 17.18 -14.64
N ALA A 279 15.35 15.92 -14.20
CA ALA A 279 14.24 15.27 -13.53
C ALA A 279 13.80 16.07 -12.30
N LEU A 280 12.49 16.21 -12.09
CA LEU A 280 11.94 17.00 -10.98
C LEU A 280 11.84 16.22 -9.67
N ALA A 281 11.63 14.91 -9.73
CA ALA A 281 11.70 14.02 -8.57
C ALA A 281 13.15 13.54 -8.34
N VAL A 282 13.46 13.11 -7.12
CA VAL A 282 14.74 12.47 -6.79
C VAL A 282 14.75 11.07 -7.43
N PRO A 283 15.85 10.54 -7.99
CA PRO A 283 15.86 9.30 -8.78
C PRO A 283 15.18 8.07 -8.15
N ASP A 284 15.24 7.91 -6.83
CA ASP A 284 14.60 6.84 -6.05
C ASP A 284 13.12 7.12 -5.72
N SER A 285 12.59 8.24 -6.24
CA SER A 285 11.23 8.71 -6.07
C SER A 285 10.65 9.14 -7.41
N GLU A 286 9.38 8.86 -7.65
CA GLU A 286 8.73 9.26 -8.90
C GLU A 286 7.79 10.46 -8.69
N LEU A 287 7.63 10.89 -7.43
CA LEU A 287 6.70 11.90 -6.98
C LEU A 287 7.36 12.86 -6.00
N PHE A 288 6.90 14.09 -5.99
CA PHE A 288 7.27 15.07 -4.97
C PHE A 288 6.06 15.94 -4.62
N LEU A 289 6.05 16.45 -3.40
CA LEU A 289 5.13 17.47 -2.95
C LEU A 289 5.61 18.82 -3.48
N TRP A 290 4.77 19.48 -4.28
CA TRP A 290 5.10 20.76 -4.90
C TRP A 290 4.50 21.93 -4.14
N LEU A 291 5.37 22.76 -3.55
CA LEU A 291 5.01 24.08 -3.05
C LEU A 291 5.45 25.14 -4.07
N SER A 292 4.60 26.14 -4.28
CA SER A 292 4.81 27.21 -5.25
C SER A 292 4.34 28.56 -4.73
N HIS A 293 5.22 29.55 -4.83
CA HIS A 293 4.89 30.95 -4.68
C HIS A 293 4.62 31.54 -6.08
N ASP A 294 3.48 31.16 -6.67
CA ASP A 294 3.00 31.64 -7.97
C ASP A 294 1.59 32.23 -7.81
N GLU A 295 1.51 33.55 -7.64
CA GLU A 295 0.25 34.27 -7.45
C GLU A 295 -0.60 34.39 -8.73
N THR A 296 -0.20 33.78 -9.84
CA THR A 296 -1.05 33.78 -11.04
C THR A 296 -2.34 32.99 -10.82
N VAL A 297 -3.45 33.59 -11.28
CA VAL A 297 -4.78 33.00 -11.24
C VAL A 297 -5.03 32.26 -12.55
N PHE A 298 -5.59 31.05 -12.49
CA PHE A 298 -6.04 30.31 -13.68
C PHE A 298 -7.07 31.14 -14.47
N GLY A 299 -7.27 30.79 -15.76
CA GLY A 299 -8.20 31.50 -16.64
C GLY A 299 -9.66 31.49 -16.18
N ASP A 300 -10.01 30.71 -15.14
CA ASP A 300 -11.31 30.71 -14.47
C ASP A 300 -11.49 31.85 -13.45
N GLY A 301 -10.42 32.58 -13.10
CA GLY A 301 -10.45 33.67 -12.12
C GLY A 301 -10.67 33.22 -10.67
N GLN A 302 -10.66 31.92 -10.39
CA GLN A 302 -11.09 31.33 -9.12
C GLN A 302 -9.97 30.50 -8.45
N GLN A 303 -9.04 29.96 -9.23
CA GLN A 303 -7.98 29.09 -8.69
C GLN A 303 -6.61 29.75 -8.81
N TRP A 304 -5.84 29.71 -7.73
CA TRP A 304 -4.44 30.16 -7.71
C TRP A 304 -3.52 29.00 -8.09
N ARG A 305 -2.45 29.28 -8.85
CA ARG A 305 -1.30 28.37 -8.92
C ARG A 305 -0.54 28.31 -7.58
N HIS A 306 -0.72 29.35 -6.77
CA HIS A 306 -0.17 29.54 -5.44
C HIS A 306 -0.56 28.42 -4.48
N VAL A 307 0.39 27.54 -4.16
CA VAL A 307 0.28 26.59 -3.05
C VAL A 307 1.53 26.74 -2.21
N PRO A 308 1.54 27.72 -1.30
CA PRO A 308 2.77 28.08 -0.63
C PRO A 308 3.11 27.13 0.51
N CYS A 309 2.13 26.35 0.99
CA CYS A 309 2.25 25.56 2.19
C CYS A 309 1.48 24.24 2.10
N ALA A 310 2.03 23.22 2.77
CA ALA A 310 1.36 21.97 3.08
C ALA A 310 1.34 21.75 4.60
N VAL A 311 0.29 21.10 5.09
CA VAL A 311 0.10 20.85 6.53
C VAL A 311 -0.39 19.44 6.80
N ILE A 312 0.13 18.81 7.84
CA ILE A 312 -0.36 17.53 8.39
C ILE A 312 -0.91 17.74 9.81
N GLY A 313 -1.94 16.97 10.19
CA GLY A 313 -2.71 17.18 11.43
C GLY A 313 -3.88 18.15 11.30
N TRP A 314 -4.33 18.44 10.06
CA TRP A 314 -5.56 19.17 9.79
C TRP A 314 -6.54 18.28 9.02
N ASN A 315 -7.70 18.00 9.64
CA ASN A 315 -8.66 17.00 9.15
C ASN A 315 -8.01 15.63 8.89
N THR A 316 -6.93 15.36 9.61
CA THR A 316 -6.16 14.12 9.67
C THR A 316 -5.56 14.00 11.07
N PRO A 317 -5.21 12.78 11.53
CA PRO A 317 -4.64 12.59 12.86
C PRO A 317 -3.42 13.48 13.12
N GLN A 318 -3.29 14.00 14.34
CA GLN A 318 -2.07 14.69 14.73
C GLN A 318 -0.92 13.68 14.90
N ILE A 319 0.31 14.13 14.69
CA ILE A 319 1.50 13.32 14.92
C ILE A 319 1.65 13.10 16.43
N SER A 320 1.58 11.85 16.86
CA SER A 320 1.78 11.46 18.27
C SER A 320 3.25 11.61 18.65
N VAL A 321 3.53 12.23 19.79
CA VAL A 321 4.87 12.36 20.38
C VAL A 321 4.86 11.83 21.80
N GLU A 322 6.01 11.35 22.26
CA GLU A 322 6.26 11.10 23.68
C GLU A 322 6.61 12.42 24.37
N ARG A 323 6.25 12.55 25.65
CA ARG A 323 6.53 13.75 26.44
C ARG A 323 8.01 13.79 26.84
N ASP A 324 8.56 14.99 26.88
CA ASP A 324 9.94 15.31 27.26
C ASP A 324 11.00 14.55 26.44
N THR A 325 10.68 14.32 25.17
CA THR A 325 11.52 13.56 24.24
C THR A 325 12.16 14.51 23.24
N ASN A 326 13.46 14.33 23.03
CA ASN A 326 14.17 15.02 21.95
C ASN A 326 13.93 14.28 20.63
N TYR A 327 13.61 15.04 19.59
CA TYR A 327 13.38 14.54 18.25
C TYR A 327 14.37 15.16 17.27
N ARG A 328 14.80 14.37 16.29
CA ARG A 328 15.44 14.85 15.07
C ARG A 328 14.39 15.02 13.98
N LEU A 329 14.33 16.22 13.41
CA LEU A 329 13.53 16.52 12.22
C LEU A 329 14.47 16.59 11.00
N ARG A 330 14.10 15.93 9.90
CA ARG A 330 14.75 16.04 8.60
C ARG A 330 13.73 16.25 7.48
N VAL A 331 14.11 16.99 6.45
CA VAL A 331 13.32 17.10 5.20
C VAL A 331 14.26 17.04 4.01
N ARG A 332 13.99 16.12 3.07
CA ARG A 332 14.67 16.05 1.78
C ARG A 332 13.90 16.88 0.77
N TYR A 333 14.55 17.90 0.21
CA TYR A 333 13.90 18.87 -0.66
C TYR A 333 14.85 19.44 -1.72
N ARG A 334 14.27 20.13 -2.71
CA ARG A 334 15.00 20.92 -3.70
C ARG A 334 14.29 22.25 -3.94
N LEU A 335 15.04 23.34 -4.03
CA LEU A 335 14.50 24.64 -4.44
C LEU A 335 14.64 24.81 -5.95
N GLN A 336 13.70 25.53 -6.54
CA GLN A 336 13.74 25.87 -7.95
C GLN A 336 13.35 27.34 -8.13
N ASP A 337 14.32 28.14 -8.58
CA ASP A 337 14.17 29.56 -8.90
C ASP A 337 13.56 30.39 -7.77
N LEU A 338 13.86 30.03 -6.51
CA LEU A 338 13.32 30.71 -5.35
C LEU A 338 13.96 32.11 -5.22
N THR A 339 13.12 33.15 -5.19
CA THR A 339 13.53 34.55 -5.04
C THR A 339 12.84 35.18 -3.85
N GLY A 340 13.45 36.20 -3.25
CA GLY A 340 12.94 36.93 -2.10
C GLY A 340 13.94 38.01 -1.68
N SER A 341 13.71 38.75 -0.61
CA SER A 341 12.62 38.64 0.38
C SER A 341 11.42 39.54 0.09
N GLN A 342 10.20 39.11 0.41
CA GLN A 342 9.00 39.98 0.38
C GLN A 342 9.05 41.04 1.50
N VAL A 343 9.40 40.64 2.72
CA VAL A 343 9.67 41.50 3.87
C VAL A 343 11.17 41.77 3.92
N ALA A 344 11.55 43.03 3.72
CA ALA A 344 12.95 43.45 3.71
C ALA A 344 13.69 43.03 5.00
N GLU A 345 14.98 42.69 4.85
CA GLU A 345 15.88 42.33 5.95
C GLU A 345 15.52 41.03 6.71
N ARG A 346 14.53 40.27 6.23
CA ARG A 346 14.19 38.93 6.73
C ARG A 346 14.62 37.85 5.74
N PRO A 347 15.10 36.68 6.20
CA PRO A 347 15.46 35.58 5.31
C PRO A 347 14.23 35.00 4.60
N PHE A 348 14.44 34.28 3.50
CA PHE A 348 13.39 33.59 2.76
C PHE A 348 13.85 32.18 2.37
N GLY A 349 12.92 31.24 2.24
CA GLY A 349 13.26 29.85 2.01
C GLY A 349 12.11 28.87 2.22
N LEU A 350 12.40 27.58 2.04
CA LEU A 350 11.54 26.52 2.56
C LEU A 350 11.72 26.46 4.08
N THR A 351 10.62 26.37 4.82
CA THR A 351 10.59 26.28 6.28
C THR A 351 9.74 25.12 6.74
N VAL A 352 10.11 24.57 7.90
CA VAL A 352 9.29 23.63 8.66
C VAL A 352 8.86 24.32 9.95
N LYS A 353 7.56 24.39 10.18
CA LYS A 353 6.97 25.10 11.31
C LYS A 353 5.97 24.24 12.06
N THR A 354 5.81 24.46 13.36
CA THR A 354 4.69 23.94 14.15
C THR A 354 3.79 25.08 14.60
N ALA A 355 2.48 24.88 14.51
CA ALA A 355 1.50 25.85 15.00
C ALA A 355 0.11 25.22 15.09
N HIS A 356 -0.80 25.85 15.83
CA HIS A 356 -2.22 25.49 15.73
C HIS A 356 -2.77 25.77 14.33
N TRP A 357 -2.59 26.97 13.76
CA TRP A 357 -3.06 27.32 12.42
C TRP A 357 -2.27 28.50 11.84
N LEU A 358 -1.93 28.46 10.54
CA LEU A 358 -1.11 29.48 9.86
C LEU A 358 -1.76 29.95 8.55
N TRP A 359 -3.07 30.18 8.54
CA TRP A 359 -3.74 30.70 7.36
C TRP A 359 -4.93 31.59 7.68
N ASP A 360 -4.71 32.91 7.63
CA ASP A 360 -5.77 33.91 7.71
C ASP A 360 -6.08 34.48 6.32
N GLN A 361 -7.37 34.53 5.96
CA GLN A 361 -7.79 35.01 4.63
C GLN A 361 -7.68 36.54 4.50
N HIS A 362 -7.63 37.27 5.60
CA HIS A 362 -7.67 38.74 5.65
C HIS A 362 -6.40 39.37 6.22
N ASP A 363 -5.56 38.60 6.91
CA ASP A 363 -4.30 39.06 7.47
C ASP A 363 -3.13 38.22 6.96
N GLU A 364 -2.34 38.79 6.03
CA GLU A 364 -1.15 38.12 5.51
C GLU A 364 -0.10 37.85 6.58
N THR A 365 -0.07 38.65 7.65
CA THR A 365 0.90 38.51 8.75
C THR A 365 0.63 37.30 9.64
N GLN A 366 -0.49 36.61 9.44
CA GLN A 366 -0.87 35.37 10.12
C GLN A 366 -0.78 34.14 9.20
N ARG A 367 -0.20 34.28 8.00
CA ARG A 367 -0.03 33.18 7.05
C ARG A 367 1.31 32.48 7.24
N CYS A 368 1.35 31.20 6.88
CA CYS A 368 2.55 30.35 6.89
C CYS A 368 3.69 30.91 6.04
N THR A 369 3.38 31.73 5.04
CA THR A 369 4.34 32.43 4.18
C THR A 369 5.02 33.62 4.85
N TYR A 370 4.42 34.20 5.90
CA TYR A 370 4.94 35.41 6.52
C TYR A 370 6.06 35.07 7.50
N PRO A 371 7.19 35.80 7.49
CA PRO A 371 8.30 35.52 8.39
C PRO A 371 7.92 35.79 9.85
N GLY A 372 8.25 34.86 10.74
CA GLY A 372 7.97 34.96 12.18
C GLY A 372 6.59 34.46 12.62
N THR A 373 5.83 33.82 11.72
CA THR A 373 4.59 33.12 12.07
C THR A 373 4.87 31.65 12.39
N GLY A 374 4.24 31.16 13.46
CA GLY A 374 4.44 29.80 13.96
C GLY A 374 5.83 29.58 14.57
N ASP A 375 6.01 28.40 15.17
CA ASP A 375 7.28 28.01 15.76
C ASP A 375 8.17 27.38 14.68
N LEU A 376 9.23 28.10 14.30
CA LEU A 376 10.18 27.62 13.29
C LEU A 376 11.05 26.49 13.86
N LEU A 377 11.06 25.34 13.18
CA LEU A 377 11.89 24.19 13.51
C LEU A 377 13.14 24.10 12.63
N ALA A 378 12.99 24.27 11.32
CA ALA A 378 14.07 24.22 10.35
C ALA A 378 13.80 25.12 9.15
N ALA A 379 14.84 25.53 8.44
CA ALA A 379 14.71 26.27 7.19
C ALA A 379 15.85 25.96 6.20
N SER A 380 15.64 26.31 4.94
CA SER A 380 16.66 26.21 3.90
C SER A 380 17.75 27.28 4.01
N TYR A 381 17.46 28.42 4.63
CA TYR A 381 18.44 29.45 4.93
C TYR A 381 19.22 29.12 6.21
N ALA A 382 20.37 29.77 6.44
CA ALA A 382 21.18 29.51 7.63
C ALA A 382 20.39 29.82 8.92
N GLY A 383 20.40 28.88 9.87
CA GLY A 383 19.69 29.05 11.12
C GLY A 383 20.32 30.07 12.04
N GLU A 384 19.47 30.77 12.81
CA GLU A 384 19.93 31.62 13.91
C GLU A 384 20.79 30.76 14.85
N ASN A 385 22.05 31.17 15.06
CA ASN A 385 23.02 30.46 15.91
C ASN A 385 23.25 28.98 15.54
N GLY A 386 22.99 28.59 14.29
CA GLY A 386 23.22 27.21 13.84
C GLY A 386 22.20 26.19 14.36
N ARG A 387 20.97 26.63 14.68
CA ARG A 387 19.88 25.76 15.20
C ARG A 387 19.50 24.60 14.28
N TRP A 388 19.77 24.72 12.98
CA TRP A 388 19.60 23.65 12.00
C TRP A 388 20.75 23.66 11.00
N GLN A 389 20.93 22.52 10.35
CA GLN A 389 21.87 22.31 9.26
C GLN A 389 21.10 22.14 7.96
N ASN A 390 21.75 22.47 6.85
CA ASN A 390 21.20 22.28 5.53
C ASN A 390 22.33 21.87 4.58
N ASN A 391 22.38 20.58 4.26
CA ASN A 391 23.48 19.96 3.51
C ASN A 391 22.94 19.31 2.24
N PRO A 392 23.74 19.24 1.15
CA PRO A 392 23.38 18.40 0.01
C PRO A 392 23.10 16.96 0.43
N ASP A 393 22.10 16.33 -0.18
CA ASP A 393 21.89 14.89 -0.06
C ASP A 393 23.13 14.17 -0.62
N PRO A 394 23.77 13.26 0.15
CA PRO A 394 25.00 12.59 -0.25
C PRO A 394 24.83 11.72 -1.50
N ASP A 395 23.64 11.14 -1.69
CA ASP A 395 23.33 10.25 -2.82
C ASP A 395 22.76 11.04 -4.00
N ASN A 396 22.14 12.18 -3.73
CA ASN A 396 21.49 13.03 -4.73
C ASN A 396 21.87 14.51 -4.58
N PRO A 397 23.07 14.95 -4.97
CA PRO A 397 23.59 16.30 -4.66
C PRO A 397 22.79 17.50 -5.20
N ASP A 398 21.85 17.27 -6.12
CA ASP A 398 20.88 18.28 -6.58
C ASP A 398 19.75 18.52 -5.56
N TRP A 399 19.63 17.66 -4.54
CA TRP A 399 18.71 17.74 -3.42
C TRP A 399 19.47 18.09 -2.14
N PHE A 400 18.74 18.62 -1.16
CA PHE A 400 19.24 19.02 0.13
C PHE A 400 18.46 18.31 1.24
N ILE A 401 19.14 18.05 2.35
CA ILE A 401 18.55 17.59 3.60
C ILE A 401 18.74 18.71 4.63
N MET A 402 17.63 19.33 5.03
CA MET A 402 17.63 20.17 6.23
C MET A 402 17.42 19.29 7.46
N GLU A 403 18.16 19.57 8.54
CA GLU A 403 18.13 18.79 9.77
C GLU A 403 18.13 19.71 11.00
N SER A 404 17.27 19.42 11.98
CA SER A 404 17.20 20.13 13.26
C SER A 404 16.83 19.19 14.40
N THR A 405 16.91 19.69 15.63
CA THR A 405 16.39 19.00 16.82
C THR A 405 15.42 19.88 17.58
N PHE A 406 14.42 19.24 18.21
CA PHE A 406 13.48 19.90 19.12
C PHE A 406 13.06 18.95 20.25
N ASN A 407 12.54 19.51 21.35
CA ASN A 407 11.98 18.73 22.45
C ASN A 407 10.46 18.87 22.46
N SER A 408 9.73 17.78 22.66
CA SER A 408 8.26 17.76 22.69
C SER A 408 7.65 18.42 23.92
N GLY A 409 8.43 18.64 24.98
CA GLY A 409 7.96 19.18 26.25
C GLY A 409 6.83 18.33 26.82
N ALA A 410 5.77 18.97 27.31
CA ALA A 410 4.63 18.24 27.89
C ALA A 410 3.60 17.74 26.86
N ALA A 411 3.88 17.86 25.55
CA ALA A 411 2.90 17.54 24.51
C ALA A 411 2.74 16.04 24.30
N ASP A 412 1.50 15.58 24.11
CA ASP A 412 1.20 14.23 23.61
C ASP A 412 1.14 14.18 22.08
N PHE A 413 0.92 15.33 21.46
CA PHE A 413 0.82 15.49 20.01
C PHE A 413 1.62 16.70 19.57
N LEU A 414 2.31 16.56 18.44
CA LEU A 414 2.88 17.72 17.78
C LEU A 414 1.74 18.66 17.35
N PRO A 415 1.87 19.98 17.54
CA PRO A 415 1.03 20.94 16.83
C PRO A 415 1.13 20.67 15.32
N ARG A 416 0.18 21.18 14.53
CA ARG A 416 0.17 20.92 13.08
C ARG A 416 1.53 21.25 12.48
N LEU A 417 2.07 20.32 11.71
CA LEU A 417 3.37 20.46 11.08
C LEU A 417 3.17 21.06 9.69
N TRP A 418 3.81 22.18 9.44
CA TRP A 418 3.71 22.96 8.21
C TRP A 418 5.03 22.92 7.44
N LEU A 419 4.94 22.64 6.15
CA LEU A 419 5.98 22.93 5.17
C LEU A 419 5.56 24.20 4.44
N ALA A 420 6.40 25.23 4.41
CA ALA A 420 6.02 26.52 3.83
C ALA A 420 7.17 27.19 3.10
N ILE A 421 6.89 27.75 1.93
CA ILE A 421 7.74 28.76 1.31
C ILE A 421 7.53 30.07 2.06
N GLU A 422 8.49 30.44 2.89
CA GLU A 422 8.45 31.64 3.72
C GLU A 422 9.17 32.80 3.02
N ASN A 423 8.53 33.98 3.05
CA ASN A 423 9.08 35.27 2.68
C ASN A 423 9.64 35.37 1.25
N ALA A 424 9.29 34.43 0.37
CA ALA A 424 9.68 34.45 -1.03
C ALA A 424 8.77 35.39 -1.84
N THR A 425 9.26 35.89 -2.97
CA THR A 425 8.52 36.66 -3.98
C THR A 425 8.20 35.85 -5.24
N ALA A 426 8.90 34.73 -5.45
CA ALA A 426 8.63 33.77 -6.53
C ALA A 426 9.36 32.44 -6.29
N GLY A 427 8.98 31.42 -7.05
CA GLY A 427 9.71 30.16 -7.15
C GLY A 427 9.04 29.00 -6.41
N ASN A 428 9.75 27.88 -6.32
CA ASN A 428 9.18 26.59 -5.92
C ASN A 428 10.06 25.85 -4.92
N ALA A 429 9.42 24.97 -4.14
CA ALA A 429 10.06 23.95 -3.34
C ALA A 429 9.45 22.59 -3.67
N LEU A 430 10.31 21.61 -3.93
CA LEU A 430 9.97 20.22 -4.21
C LEU A 430 10.38 19.42 -2.98
N ILE A 431 9.45 18.72 -2.34
CA ILE A 431 9.72 17.94 -1.12
C ILE A 431 9.50 16.47 -1.45
N ASP A 432 10.46 15.63 -1.07
CA ASP A 432 10.41 14.19 -1.31
C ASP A 432 9.99 13.41 -0.07
N THR A 433 10.63 13.66 1.08
CA THR A 433 10.35 12.91 2.31
C THR A 433 10.57 13.78 3.54
N VAL A 434 9.77 13.55 4.59
CA VAL A 434 9.88 14.18 5.91
C VAL A 434 10.12 13.12 6.97
N TRP A 435 11.09 13.35 7.86
CA TRP A 435 11.36 12.46 9.00
C TRP A 435 11.26 13.22 10.31
N ILE A 436 10.57 12.64 11.28
CA ILE A 436 10.69 13.02 12.69
C ILE A 436 10.96 11.73 13.47
N GLU A 437 12.09 11.68 14.15
CA GLU A 437 12.58 10.44 14.77
C GLU A 437 13.02 10.75 16.21
N ALA A 438 12.55 9.97 17.18
CA ALA A 438 12.94 10.15 18.57
C ALA A 438 14.44 9.86 18.75
N ALA A 439 15.18 10.76 19.38
CA ALA A 439 16.56 10.52 19.74
C ALA A 439 16.61 9.50 20.90
N GLN A 440 17.40 8.45 20.71
CA GLN A 440 17.57 7.40 21.71
C GLN A 440 18.78 7.67 22.60
N PRO A 441 18.81 7.17 23.86
CA PRO A 441 19.94 7.38 24.77
C PRO A 441 21.29 6.88 24.26
N ASP A 442 21.29 5.91 23.34
CA ASP A 442 22.49 5.34 22.72
C ASP A 442 22.99 6.13 21.49
N GLY A 443 22.35 7.25 21.15
CA GLY A 443 22.67 8.09 20.00
C GLY A 443 22.06 7.62 18.68
N THR A 444 21.26 6.56 18.70
CA THR A 444 20.44 6.14 17.55
C THR A 444 19.14 6.93 17.49
N PHE A 445 18.33 6.64 16.48
CA PHE A 445 17.03 7.26 16.28
C PHE A 445 15.96 6.19 16.15
N GLY A 446 14.81 6.43 16.78
CA GLY A 446 13.63 5.59 16.65
C GLY A 446 13.00 5.66 15.25
N PRO A 447 11.89 4.94 15.03
CA PRO A 447 11.15 4.99 13.78
C PRO A 447 10.64 6.39 13.45
N ASN A 448 10.40 6.65 12.16
CA ASN A 448 9.78 7.89 11.72
C ASN A 448 8.32 7.96 12.21
N ILE A 449 7.97 9.02 12.94
CA ILE A 449 6.63 9.25 13.48
C ILE A 449 5.70 9.98 12.50
N VAL A 450 6.23 10.51 11.40
CA VAL A 450 5.43 11.07 10.32
C VAL A 450 4.85 9.91 9.52
N TYR A 451 3.52 9.81 9.47
CA TYR A 451 2.82 8.86 8.60
C TYR A 451 2.67 9.45 7.19
N LYS A 452 2.68 8.60 6.18
CA LYS A 452 2.74 8.99 4.76
C LYS A 452 3.90 9.96 4.46
N ALA A 453 5.07 9.59 4.96
CA ALA A 453 6.22 10.48 5.07
C ALA A 453 6.95 10.73 3.74
N SER A 454 7.04 9.70 2.90
CA SER A 454 7.60 9.76 1.55
C SER A 454 6.50 10.08 0.55
N MET A 455 6.77 10.97 -0.41
CA MET A 455 5.81 11.39 -1.42
C MET A 455 5.61 10.36 -2.54
N ALA A 456 6.46 9.34 -2.64
CA ALA A 456 6.29 8.19 -3.52
C ALA A 456 5.24 7.19 -2.97
N ASN A 457 4.02 7.67 -2.76
CA ASN A 457 2.94 6.95 -2.06
C ASN A 457 2.51 5.62 -2.72
N HIS A 458 2.89 5.38 -3.98
CA HIS A 458 2.62 4.14 -4.69
C HIS A 458 3.65 3.04 -4.39
N LEU A 459 4.79 3.37 -3.77
CA LEU A 459 5.90 2.44 -3.52
C LEU A 459 5.87 1.76 -2.15
N TYR A 460 4.91 2.05 -1.29
CA TYR A 460 4.79 1.46 0.05
C TYR A 460 3.35 1.47 0.57
N PHE A 461 3.05 0.60 1.53
CA PHE A 461 1.80 0.63 2.28
C PHE A 461 2.06 1.26 3.66
N ASP A 462 1.31 2.29 4.04
CA ASP A 462 1.53 3.00 5.30
C ASP A 462 1.15 2.11 6.50
N GLN A 463 2.13 1.78 7.34
CA GLN A 463 1.97 0.81 8.41
C GLN A 463 1.09 1.34 9.56
N ARG A 464 1.12 2.65 9.86
CA ARG A 464 0.29 3.26 10.90
C ARG A 464 -1.17 3.20 10.48
N SER A 465 -1.45 3.60 9.25
CA SER A 465 -2.78 3.58 8.67
C SER A 465 -3.33 2.16 8.55
N SER A 466 -2.51 1.19 8.12
CA SER A 466 -2.91 -0.21 8.09
C SER A 466 -3.17 -0.77 9.50
N PHE A 467 -2.38 -0.35 10.51
CA PHE A 467 -2.62 -0.70 11.91
C PHE A 467 -3.94 -0.11 12.43
N ALA A 468 -4.26 1.14 12.08
CA ALA A 468 -5.54 1.75 12.44
C ALA A 468 -6.73 0.97 11.85
N PHE A 469 -6.59 0.40 10.65
CA PHE A 469 -7.63 -0.47 10.10
C PHE A 469 -7.68 -1.85 10.76
N ASP A 470 -6.55 -2.42 11.24
CA ASP A 470 -6.60 -3.62 12.09
C ASP A 470 -7.50 -3.39 13.32
N GLN A 471 -7.43 -2.21 13.95
CA GLN A 471 -8.28 -1.85 15.09
C GLN A 471 -9.75 -1.73 14.70
N ALA A 472 -10.05 -1.17 13.53
CA ALA A 472 -11.40 -1.10 12.99
C ALA A 472 -11.96 -2.49 12.68
N LEU A 473 -11.14 -3.40 12.16
CA LEU A 473 -11.51 -4.79 11.89
C LEU A 473 -11.83 -5.53 13.19
N SER A 474 -10.99 -5.41 14.22
CA SER A 474 -11.28 -6.00 15.53
C SER A 474 -12.53 -5.41 16.19
N ALA A 475 -12.80 -4.11 16.01
CA ALA A 475 -14.05 -3.50 16.47
C ALA A 475 -15.27 -4.07 15.72
N ALA A 476 -15.15 -4.32 14.42
CA ALA A 476 -16.21 -4.92 13.63
C ALA A 476 -16.47 -6.38 14.03
N GLU A 477 -15.42 -7.18 14.17
CA GLU A 477 -15.47 -8.57 14.68
C GLU A 477 -16.19 -8.64 16.04
N ALA A 478 -15.90 -7.71 16.95
CA ALA A 478 -16.51 -7.68 18.28
C ALA A 478 -17.99 -7.25 18.31
N ASN A 479 -18.54 -6.74 17.20
CA ASN A 479 -19.90 -6.19 17.11
C ASN A 479 -20.73 -6.82 15.97
N ASP A 480 -20.32 -7.98 15.44
CA ASP A 480 -21.00 -8.65 14.33
C ASP A 480 -21.23 -7.73 13.10
N ILE A 481 -20.30 -6.80 12.88
CA ILE A 481 -20.28 -5.91 11.71
C ILE A 481 -19.37 -6.54 10.66
N THR A 482 -19.81 -6.52 9.40
CA THR A 482 -18.98 -6.90 8.26
C THR A 482 -18.69 -5.69 7.37
N PHE A 483 -17.52 -5.67 6.74
CA PHE A 483 -17.06 -4.59 5.89
C PHE A 483 -17.21 -4.91 4.41
N LYS A 484 -17.91 -4.03 3.69
CA LYS A 484 -17.77 -3.90 2.24
C LYS A 484 -16.74 -2.81 1.94
N LEU A 485 -15.59 -3.20 1.43
CA LEU A 485 -14.45 -2.29 1.31
C LEU A 485 -14.27 -1.85 -0.13
N VAL A 486 -14.36 -0.55 -0.38
CA VAL A 486 -13.84 0.05 -1.62
C VAL A 486 -12.32 0.07 -1.51
N VAL A 487 -11.64 -0.68 -2.37
CA VAL A 487 -10.21 -0.97 -2.21
C VAL A 487 -9.31 -0.11 -3.10
N MET A 488 -9.87 0.70 -4.00
CA MET A 488 -9.10 1.61 -4.86
C MET A 488 -9.88 2.91 -5.16
N GLU A 489 -9.14 3.96 -5.53
CA GLU A 489 -9.69 5.24 -5.98
C GLU A 489 -9.40 5.47 -7.46
N LYS A 490 -10.44 5.56 -8.30
CA LYS A 490 -10.29 5.71 -9.76
C LYS A 490 -9.61 7.03 -10.14
N GLY A 491 -9.68 8.04 -9.26
CA GLY A 491 -9.01 9.34 -9.41
C GLY A 491 -7.60 9.41 -8.84
N ASP A 492 -7.02 8.30 -8.34
CA ASP A 492 -5.72 8.35 -7.66
C ASP A 492 -4.60 8.86 -8.56
N TYR A 493 -3.99 9.97 -8.15
CA TYR A 493 -2.94 10.63 -8.91
C TYR A 493 -1.72 9.73 -9.12
N ALA A 494 -1.25 9.02 -8.09
CA ALA A 494 -0.03 8.21 -8.19
C ALA A 494 -0.20 7.01 -9.12
N LEU A 495 -1.44 6.54 -9.30
CA LEU A 495 -1.77 5.40 -10.16
C LEU A 495 -2.21 5.81 -11.58
N ASN A 496 -2.18 7.11 -11.90
CA ASN A 496 -2.71 7.62 -13.17
C ASN A 496 -1.69 8.51 -13.91
N ILE A 497 -0.40 8.22 -13.75
CA ILE A 497 0.72 9.02 -14.29
C ILE A 497 1.78 8.19 -15.03
N PHE A 498 1.52 6.90 -15.24
CA PHE A 498 2.45 5.99 -15.91
C PHE A 498 1.85 5.51 -17.21
N ASN A 499 2.56 5.71 -18.33
CA ASN A 499 2.23 5.14 -19.62
C ASN A 499 2.29 3.61 -19.56
N ASP A 500 1.72 2.96 -20.59
CA ASP A 500 1.66 1.50 -20.66
C ASP A 500 3.06 0.85 -20.78
N ASP A 501 4.09 1.62 -21.16
CA ASP A 501 5.51 1.22 -21.18
C ASP A 501 6.26 1.51 -19.86
N GLY A 502 5.55 1.90 -18.80
CA GLY A 502 6.10 2.17 -17.47
C GLY A 502 6.74 3.54 -17.30
N THR A 503 6.87 4.34 -18.36
CA THR A 503 7.42 5.69 -18.26
C THR A 503 6.40 6.67 -17.67
N LEU A 504 6.88 7.71 -17.00
CA LEU A 504 6.02 8.81 -16.55
C LEU A 504 5.38 9.53 -17.74
N THR A 505 4.13 9.98 -17.57
CA THR A 505 3.45 10.83 -18.54
C THR A 505 4.18 12.15 -18.74
N GLN A 506 4.05 12.75 -19.94
CA GLN A 506 4.62 14.08 -20.21
C GLN A 506 3.71 15.22 -19.74
N THR A 507 2.46 14.90 -19.42
CA THR A 507 1.40 15.84 -19.00
C THR A 507 0.78 15.37 -17.70
N GLN A 508 0.30 16.32 -16.90
CA GLN A 508 -0.47 15.99 -15.70
C GLN A 508 -1.79 15.31 -16.07
N PRO A 509 -2.28 14.36 -15.26
CA PRO A 509 -3.58 13.75 -15.47
C PRO A 509 -4.67 14.81 -15.35
N ILE A 510 -5.62 14.78 -16.27
CA ILE A 510 -6.80 15.63 -16.22
C ILE A 510 -7.75 15.07 -15.17
N GLN A 511 -8.28 15.93 -14.31
CA GLN A 511 -9.23 15.52 -13.28
C GLN A 511 -10.43 14.78 -13.92
N GLY A 512 -10.75 13.60 -13.41
CA GLY A 512 -11.84 12.75 -13.92
C GLY A 512 -11.45 11.85 -15.10
N GLU A 513 -10.25 11.98 -15.67
CA GLU A 513 -9.73 11.05 -16.67
C GLU A 513 -8.88 9.98 -15.98
N ALA A 514 -9.39 8.75 -15.87
CA ALA A 514 -8.76 7.63 -15.17
C ALA A 514 -8.15 6.57 -16.11
N ARG A 515 -7.77 6.95 -17.34
CA ARG A 515 -7.35 5.98 -18.38
C ARG A 515 -6.17 5.12 -17.90
N LEU A 516 -5.14 5.74 -17.34
CA LEU A 516 -3.90 5.05 -16.96
C LEU A 516 -4.09 4.20 -15.71
N PHE A 517 -4.97 4.64 -14.81
CA PHE A 517 -5.42 3.86 -13.66
C PHE A 517 -6.02 2.51 -14.09
N TYR A 518 -6.84 2.47 -15.13
CA TYR A 518 -7.43 1.22 -15.63
C TYR A 518 -6.42 0.32 -16.39
N GLY A 519 -5.26 0.86 -16.77
CA GLY A 519 -4.19 0.14 -17.46
C GLY A 519 -4.47 -0.14 -18.94
N ASN A 520 -3.74 -1.12 -19.49
CA ASN A 520 -3.78 -1.48 -20.92
C ASN A 520 -4.50 -2.82 -21.15
N GLY A 521 -5.81 -2.83 -20.86
CA GLY A 521 -6.62 -4.05 -20.90
C GLY A 521 -6.09 -5.10 -19.91
N ARG A 522 -5.85 -6.32 -20.41
CA ARG A 522 -5.35 -7.46 -19.60
C ARG A 522 -3.81 -7.57 -19.59
N SER A 523 -3.09 -6.61 -20.17
CA SER A 523 -1.62 -6.60 -20.16
C SER A 523 -1.08 -6.20 -18.79
N LEU A 524 -0.04 -6.89 -18.32
CA LEU A 524 0.67 -6.51 -17.10
C LEU A 524 1.54 -5.27 -17.36
N THR A 525 1.04 -4.10 -16.99
CA THR A 525 1.79 -2.83 -16.96
C THR A 525 2.32 -2.56 -15.56
N LYS A 526 3.18 -1.54 -15.40
CA LYS A 526 3.59 -1.03 -14.07
C LYS A 526 2.40 -0.81 -13.13
N ILE A 527 1.36 -0.12 -13.61
CA ILE A 527 0.14 0.14 -12.82
C ILE A 527 -0.51 -1.16 -12.39
N ARG A 528 -0.72 -2.10 -13.32
CA ARG A 528 -1.34 -3.40 -12.98
C ARG A 528 -0.52 -4.17 -11.95
N TRP A 529 0.80 -4.15 -12.05
CA TRP A 529 1.70 -4.81 -11.10
C TRP A 529 1.58 -4.19 -9.69
N LEU A 530 1.58 -2.86 -9.60
CA LEU A 530 1.38 -2.13 -8.35
C LEU A 530 0.01 -2.43 -7.72
N GLN A 531 -1.04 -2.52 -8.54
CA GLN A 531 -2.38 -2.93 -8.10
C GLN A 531 -2.39 -4.36 -7.54
N GLN A 532 -1.73 -5.30 -8.21
CA GLN A 532 -1.61 -6.68 -7.73
C GLN A 532 -0.80 -6.77 -6.42
N ALA A 533 0.24 -5.96 -6.24
CA ALA A 533 0.95 -5.87 -4.97
C ALA A 533 0.02 -5.39 -3.83
N TRP A 534 -0.83 -4.40 -4.10
CA TRP A 534 -1.85 -3.96 -3.15
C TRP A 534 -2.89 -5.04 -2.87
N TRP A 535 -3.41 -5.74 -3.88
CA TRP A 535 -4.38 -6.82 -3.70
C TRP A 535 -3.81 -7.99 -2.92
N ARG A 536 -2.53 -8.33 -3.13
CA ARG A 536 -1.80 -9.30 -2.29
C ARG A 536 -1.79 -8.85 -0.84
N TYR A 537 -1.53 -7.57 -0.59
CA TYR A 537 -1.50 -7.01 0.77
C TYR A 537 -2.86 -7.05 1.46
N LEU A 538 -3.95 -6.77 0.73
CA LEU A 538 -5.33 -6.94 1.22
C LEU A 538 -5.59 -8.36 1.71
N GLN A 539 -5.32 -9.35 0.85
CA GLN A 539 -5.48 -10.77 1.21
C GLN A 539 -4.61 -11.16 2.41
N ALA A 540 -3.33 -10.77 2.37
CA ALA A 540 -2.34 -11.13 3.39
C ALA A 540 -2.73 -10.62 4.78
N ARG A 541 -3.17 -9.36 4.88
CA ARG A 541 -3.39 -8.69 6.17
C ARG A 541 -4.82 -8.83 6.71
N TRP A 542 -5.82 -8.83 5.83
CA TRP A 542 -7.24 -8.76 6.22
C TRP A 542 -8.12 -9.85 5.61
N GLY A 543 -7.64 -10.59 4.61
CA GLY A 543 -8.42 -11.65 3.94
C GLY A 543 -8.91 -12.75 4.88
N TYR A 544 -8.20 -13.05 5.95
CA TYR A 544 -8.61 -14.09 6.92
C TYR A 544 -9.95 -13.81 7.62
N SER A 545 -10.37 -12.55 7.72
CA SER A 545 -11.45 -12.19 8.64
C SER A 545 -12.82 -12.41 8.01
N THR A 546 -13.69 -13.12 8.73
CA THR A 546 -15.12 -13.25 8.42
C THR A 546 -15.88 -11.93 8.56
N ALA A 547 -15.26 -10.91 9.18
CA ALA A 547 -15.77 -9.54 9.20
C ALA A 547 -15.53 -8.78 7.88
N ILE A 548 -14.98 -9.41 6.84
CA ILE A 548 -15.01 -8.89 5.48
C ILE A 548 -16.23 -9.46 4.75
N HIS A 549 -17.12 -8.58 4.27
CA HIS A 549 -18.23 -8.97 3.41
C HIS A 549 -17.77 -9.16 1.96
N SER A 550 -17.05 -8.19 1.41
CA SER A 550 -16.62 -8.22 0.01
C SER A 550 -15.60 -7.12 -0.31
N TRP A 551 -14.82 -7.35 -1.36
CA TRP A 551 -13.96 -6.36 -1.97
C TRP A 551 -14.66 -5.65 -3.14
N GLU A 552 -14.77 -4.33 -3.08
CA GLU A 552 -15.26 -3.50 -4.17
C GLU A 552 -14.08 -2.78 -4.83
N LEU A 553 -13.84 -3.01 -6.12
CA LEU A 553 -12.68 -2.43 -6.83
C LEU A 553 -12.63 -0.90 -6.67
N VAL A 554 -13.63 -0.20 -7.21
CA VAL A 554 -13.75 1.26 -7.16
C VAL A 554 -15.19 1.65 -6.93
N ASN A 555 -15.36 2.79 -6.26
CA ASN A 555 -16.66 3.43 -6.15
C ASN A 555 -17.04 4.16 -7.44
N GLU A 556 -18.26 3.92 -7.92
CA GLU A 556 -18.89 4.66 -9.00
C GLU A 556 -18.02 4.82 -10.24
N GLY A 557 -17.46 3.73 -10.76
CA GLY A 557 -16.73 3.75 -12.03
C GLY A 557 -17.65 4.00 -13.23
N SER A 558 -17.05 4.09 -14.42
CA SER A 558 -17.80 4.37 -15.65
C SER A 558 -18.63 3.18 -16.12
N PRO A 559 -19.94 3.34 -16.37
CA PRO A 559 -20.80 2.26 -16.87
C PRO A 559 -20.67 2.05 -18.39
N SER A 560 -19.82 2.82 -19.07
CA SER A 560 -19.52 2.67 -20.48
C SER A 560 -18.03 2.43 -20.77
N SER A 561 -17.20 2.28 -19.73
CA SER A 561 -15.77 2.02 -19.90
C SER A 561 -15.47 0.54 -19.86
N GLU A 562 -15.09 -0.01 -21.02
CA GLU A 562 -14.56 -1.37 -21.11
C GLU A 562 -13.28 -1.54 -20.27
N ALA A 563 -12.45 -0.51 -20.16
CA ALA A 563 -11.24 -0.54 -19.32
C ALA A 563 -11.58 -0.72 -17.83
N HIS A 564 -12.66 -0.10 -17.35
CA HIS A 564 -13.17 -0.34 -16.00
C HIS A 564 -13.65 -1.78 -15.84
N PHE A 565 -14.43 -2.31 -16.78
CA PHE A 565 -14.91 -3.70 -16.74
C PHE A 565 -13.75 -4.71 -16.70
N ILE A 566 -12.73 -4.49 -17.53
CA ILE A 566 -11.54 -5.36 -17.57
C ILE A 566 -10.73 -5.26 -16.28
N LEU A 567 -10.54 -4.06 -15.70
CA LEU A 567 -9.86 -3.93 -14.41
C LEU A 567 -10.62 -4.66 -13.31
N ALA A 568 -11.96 -4.54 -13.27
CA ALA A 568 -12.80 -5.23 -12.30
C ALA A 568 -12.64 -6.75 -12.42
N ASP A 569 -12.75 -7.30 -13.63
CA ASP A 569 -12.62 -8.74 -13.84
C ASP A 569 -11.22 -9.27 -13.52
N GLU A 570 -10.15 -8.55 -13.91
CA GLU A 570 -8.79 -8.95 -13.55
C GLU A 570 -8.50 -8.81 -12.04
N PHE A 571 -9.17 -7.89 -11.33
CA PHE A 571 -9.14 -7.83 -9.88
C PHE A 571 -9.80 -9.07 -9.27
N GLY A 572 -11.03 -9.39 -9.70
CA GLY A 572 -11.72 -10.60 -9.28
C GLY A 572 -10.91 -11.86 -9.56
N LYS A 573 -10.34 -11.97 -10.76
CA LYS A 573 -9.46 -13.07 -11.17
C LYS A 573 -8.29 -13.20 -10.21
N TYR A 574 -7.65 -12.10 -9.85
CA TYR A 574 -6.53 -12.12 -8.91
C TYR A 574 -6.97 -12.64 -7.55
N MET A 575 -8.04 -12.07 -6.96
CA MET A 575 -8.53 -12.45 -5.63
C MET A 575 -9.01 -13.91 -5.58
N HIS A 576 -9.54 -14.44 -6.68
CA HIS A 576 -10.07 -15.81 -6.75
C HIS A 576 -9.03 -16.86 -7.13
N THR A 577 -7.88 -16.49 -7.69
CA THR A 577 -6.93 -17.47 -8.26
C THR A 577 -5.47 -17.32 -7.84
N ALA A 578 -5.03 -16.14 -7.38
CA ALA A 578 -3.60 -15.90 -7.07
C ALA A 578 -3.09 -16.71 -5.87
N PHE A 579 -4.01 -17.16 -5.01
CA PHE A 579 -3.71 -17.83 -3.73
C PHE A 579 -3.97 -19.34 -3.78
N ILE A 580 -4.20 -19.88 -4.98
CA ILE A 580 -4.46 -21.29 -5.24
C ILE A 580 -3.26 -21.87 -6.02
N PRO A 581 -2.65 -22.98 -5.55
CA PRO A 581 -1.57 -23.63 -6.28
C PRO A 581 -1.98 -24.05 -7.71
N GLU A 582 -1.04 -24.00 -8.64
CA GLU A 582 -1.27 -24.45 -10.01
C GLU A 582 -1.79 -25.90 -10.04
N GLY A 583 -2.88 -26.13 -10.76
CA GLY A 583 -3.52 -27.45 -10.88
C GLY A 583 -4.52 -27.79 -9.77
N GLN A 584 -4.64 -26.96 -8.72
CA GLN A 584 -5.70 -27.07 -7.71
C GLN A 584 -6.91 -26.23 -8.12
N THR A 585 -8.11 -26.73 -7.83
CA THR A 585 -9.39 -26.04 -8.11
C THR A 585 -10.20 -25.77 -6.84
N VAL A 586 -9.72 -26.20 -5.68
CA VAL A 586 -10.38 -25.94 -4.39
C VAL A 586 -10.18 -24.45 -4.06
N PRO A 587 -11.26 -23.68 -3.84
CA PRO A 587 -11.16 -22.27 -3.46
C PRO A 587 -10.34 -22.07 -2.19
N HIS A 588 -9.73 -20.89 -2.04
CA HIS A 588 -9.06 -20.54 -0.80
C HIS A 588 -10.11 -20.30 0.31
N PRO A 589 -9.91 -20.80 1.55
CA PRO A 589 -10.85 -20.60 2.65
C PRO A 589 -11.18 -19.12 2.91
N ASP A 590 -10.15 -18.29 2.86
CA ASP A 590 -10.22 -16.83 3.08
C ASP A 590 -10.61 -16.03 1.81
N THR A 591 -11.35 -16.65 0.87
CA THR A 591 -11.88 -15.95 -0.31
C THR A 591 -13.15 -15.19 0.04
N HIS A 592 -13.27 -13.97 -0.50
CA HIS A 592 -14.44 -13.10 -0.34
C HIS A 592 -15.01 -12.67 -1.71
N PRO A 593 -16.31 -12.37 -1.79
CA PRO A 593 -16.92 -11.81 -2.98
C PRO A 593 -16.23 -10.53 -3.47
N VAL A 594 -16.17 -10.38 -4.78
CA VAL A 594 -15.61 -9.24 -5.51
C VAL A 594 -16.69 -8.54 -6.32
N THR A 595 -16.69 -7.21 -6.30
CA THR A 595 -17.61 -6.37 -7.06
C THR A 595 -16.97 -5.06 -7.50
N THR A 596 -17.74 -4.23 -8.20
CA THR A 596 -17.46 -2.82 -8.48
C THR A 596 -18.80 -2.08 -8.59
N SER A 597 -18.81 -0.74 -8.46
CA SER A 597 -20.03 0.06 -8.61
C SER A 597 -19.92 1.09 -9.74
N PHE A 598 -21.06 1.67 -10.10
CA PHE A 598 -21.19 2.59 -11.24
C PHE A 598 -21.91 3.88 -10.85
N TRP A 599 -21.45 5.02 -11.38
CA TRP A 599 -22.07 6.33 -11.06
C TRP A 599 -23.52 6.45 -11.56
N ASN A 600 -23.92 5.64 -12.56
CA ASN A 600 -25.30 5.52 -12.98
C ASN A 600 -25.61 4.22 -13.74
N GLY A 601 -26.91 3.93 -13.82
CA GLY A 601 -27.45 2.87 -14.65
C GLY A 601 -27.12 1.46 -14.17
N PHE A 602 -27.41 0.49 -15.04
CA PHE A 602 -27.07 -0.92 -14.86
C PHE A 602 -26.41 -1.41 -16.15
N PRO A 603 -25.07 -1.42 -16.25
CA PRO A 603 -24.36 -1.84 -17.46
C PRO A 603 -24.54 -3.34 -17.71
N ARG A 604 -25.65 -3.69 -18.35
CA ARG A 604 -26.04 -5.09 -18.60
C ARG A 604 -24.98 -5.84 -19.41
N GLN A 605 -24.25 -5.14 -20.28
CA GLN A 605 -23.14 -5.72 -21.06
C GLN A 605 -21.95 -6.18 -20.18
N PHE A 606 -21.87 -5.72 -18.94
CA PHE A 606 -20.87 -6.17 -17.96
C PHE A 606 -21.49 -7.21 -17.03
N TRP A 607 -22.59 -6.87 -16.36
CA TRP A 607 -23.23 -7.73 -15.36
C TRP A 607 -23.89 -9.00 -15.92
N ASN A 608 -24.15 -9.07 -17.23
CA ASN A 608 -24.78 -10.22 -17.89
C ASN A 608 -23.87 -10.79 -19.00
N ASP A 609 -22.56 -10.68 -18.83
CA ASP A 609 -21.55 -11.27 -19.71
C ASP A 609 -20.52 -12.09 -18.90
N PRO A 610 -20.92 -13.29 -18.40
CA PRO A 610 -20.03 -14.15 -17.64
C PRO A 610 -18.98 -14.84 -18.52
N GLU A 611 -19.06 -14.74 -19.85
CA GLU A 611 -18.02 -15.26 -20.74
C GLU A 611 -16.80 -14.32 -20.75
N THR A 612 -17.05 -13.02 -20.75
CA THR A 612 -16.00 -11.99 -20.77
C THR A 612 -15.55 -11.57 -19.37
N TYR A 613 -16.47 -11.53 -18.39
CA TYR A 613 -16.21 -11.07 -17.02
C TYR A 613 -16.63 -12.11 -15.95
N PRO A 614 -16.06 -13.34 -15.97
CA PRO A 614 -16.49 -14.43 -15.09
C PRO A 614 -16.13 -14.24 -13.61
N TYR A 615 -15.23 -13.31 -13.26
CA TYR A 615 -14.68 -13.23 -11.89
C TYR A 615 -15.33 -12.16 -11.01
N ILE A 616 -16.48 -11.65 -11.41
CA ILE A 616 -17.25 -10.68 -10.63
C ILE A 616 -18.49 -11.36 -10.06
N ASP A 617 -18.64 -11.30 -8.73
CA ASP A 617 -19.58 -12.17 -8.03
C ASP A 617 -21.00 -11.60 -7.98
N TYR A 618 -21.15 -10.29 -7.82
CA TYR A 618 -22.47 -9.67 -7.71
C TYR A 618 -22.50 -8.22 -8.18
N ALA A 619 -23.69 -7.75 -8.57
CA ALA A 619 -23.90 -6.38 -9.01
C ALA A 619 -24.08 -5.40 -7.85
N ASP A 620 -23.32 -4.31 -7.86
CA ASP A 620 -23.55 -3.15 -6.99
C ASP A 620 -24.23 -2.02 -7.77
N ILE A 621 -25.36 -1.53 -7.23
CA ILE A 621 -26.23 -0.55 -7.89
C ILE A 621 -26.49 0.60 -6.94
N HIS A 622 -26.08 1.80 -7.34
CA HIS A 622 -26.41 3.02 -6.61
C HIS A 622 -27.71 3.61 -7.13
N HIS A 623 -28.68 3.80 -6.23
CA HIS A 623 -29.96 4.45 -6.54
C HIS A 623 -30.26 5.57 -5.56
N TYR A 624 -30.26 6.81 -6.04
CA TYR A 624 -30.61 7.98 -5.25
C TYR A 624 -32.10 8.28 -5.39
N ALA A 625 -32.90 7.82 -4.43
CA ALA A 625 -34.32 8.14 -4.37
C ALA A 625 -34.51 9.62 -4.00
N ARG A 626 -35.32 10.36 -4.77
CA ARG A 626 -35.79 11.68 -4.34
C ARG A 626 -36.95 11.50 -3.37
N SER A 627 -36.92 12.19 -2.22
CA SER A 627 -38.11 12.34 -1.40
C SER A 627 -39.17 13.09 -2.23
N GLY A 628 -40.30 12.43 -2.48
CA GLY A 628 -41.44 12.99 -3.20
C GLY A 628 -42.14 14.11 -2.43
#